data_AF-A0A2V1P290-F1
#
_entry.id   AF-A0A2V1P290-F1
#
_cell.length_a   1.000
_cell.length_b   1.000
_cell.length_c   1.000
_cell.angle_alpha   90.00
_cell.angle_beta   90.00
_cell.angle_gamma   90.00
#
_symmetry.space_group_name_H-M   'P 1'
#
loop_
_entity.id
_entity.type
_entity.pdbx_description
1 polymer ?
#
loop_
_entity_poly.entity_id
_entity_poly.type
_entity_poly.pdbx_seq_one_letter_code
_entity_poly.pdbx_strand_id
1 'polypeptide(L)'
;MSIPLPFRKSSARDRARQDWIDERRREARMVVADVAHHSDYLVRLACKVLVQHGETFEEREDARILLVVLDAKTPGRLPAPDREGRS
;
A
#
# COMPACT_ATOMS: atom_id res chain seq x y z
N MET A 1 -32.34 -5.11 -48.06
CA MET A 1 -32.66 -3.84 -47.37
C MET A 1 -32.28 -4.01 -45.90
N SER A 2 -31.10 -3.54 -45.50
CA SER A 2 -30.61 -3.63 -44.12
C SER A 2 -31.20 -2.49 -43.28
N ILE A 3 -32.01 -2.84 -42.28
CA ILE A 3 -32.58 -1.89 -41.34
C ILE A 3 -31.43 -1.35 -40.48
N PRO A 4 -31.17 -0.03 -40.43
CA PRO A 4 -30.14 0.52 -39.56
C PRO A 4 -30.63 0.32 -38.13
N LEU A 5 -29.92 -0.51 -37.35
CA LEU A 5 -30.20 -0.64 -35.93
C LEU A 5 -30.01 0.76 -35.31
N PRO A 6 -31.04 1.32 -34.64
CA PRO A 6 -30.94 2.66 -34.12
C PRO A 6 -29.81 2.66 -33.10
N PHE A 7 -28.84 3.56 -33.30
CA PHE A 7 -27.72 3.82 -32.40
C PHE A 7 -28.16 3.60 -30.95
N ARG A 8 -27.60 2.56 -30.30
CA ARG A 8 -27.92 2.21 -28.92
C ARG A 8 -27.52 3.40 -28.04
N LYS A 9 -28.48 4.28 -27.76
CA LYS A 9 -28.29 5.42 -26.86
C LYS A 9 -27.85 4.84 -25.53
N SER A 10 -26.71 5.31 -25.02
CA SER A 10 -26.20 4.93 -23.70
C SER A 10 -27.34 5.05 -22.69
N SER A 11 -27.85 3.90 -22.26
CA SER A 11 -29.00 3.88 -21.37
C SER A 11 -28.57 4.42 -20.00
N ALA A 12 -29.52 4.90 -19.20
CA ALA A 12 -29.21 5.27 -17.81
C ALA A 12 -28.52 4.12 -17.05
N ARG A 13 -28.84 2.87 -17.42
CA ARG A 13 -28.19 1.65 -16.91
C ARG A 13 -26.74 1.51 -17.34
N ASP A 14 -26.40 1.84 -18.59
CA ASP A 14 -25.02 1.76 -19.08
C ASP A 14 -24.13 2.81 -18.40
N ARG A 15 -24.67 4.01 -18.15
CA ARG A 15 -24.01 5.05 -17.36
C ARG A 15 -23.79 4.62 -15.91
N ALA A 16 -24.84 4.14 -15.24
CA ALA A 16 -24.72 3.64 -13.87
C ALA A 16 -23.70 2.49 -13.73
N ARG A 17 -23.63 1.61 -14.74
CA ARG A 17 -22.62 0.55 -14.79
C ARG A 17 -21.21 1.13 -14.94
N GLN A 18 -21.03 2.11 -15.81
CA GLN A 18 -19.73 2.74 -16.03
C GLN A 18 -19.25 3.47 -14.77
N ASP A 19 -20.12 4.23 -14.12
CA ASP A 19 -19.83 4.92 -12.86
C ASP A 19 -19.40 3.93 -11.76
N TRP A 20 -20.08 2.79 -11.65
CA TRP A 20 -19.70 1.73 -10.70
C TRP A 20 -18.32 1.13 -11.01
N ILE A 21 -18.00 0.89 -12.29
CA ILE A 21 -16.68 0.39 -12.70
C ILE A 21 -15.59 1.39 -12.36
N ASP A 22 -15.82 2.67 -12.63
CA ASP A 22 -14.83 3.71 -12.41
C ASP A 22 -14.58 3.95 -10.92
N GLU A 23 -15.61 3.87 -10.08
CA GLU A 23 -15.45 3.92 -8.62
C GLU A 23 -14.65 2.73 -8.09
N ARG A 24 -14.93 1.50 -8.53
CA ARG A 24 -14.16 0.31 -8.12
C ARG A 24 -12.70 0.38 -8.56
N ARG A 25 -12.44 0.92 -9.75
CA ARG A 25 -11.07 1.17 -10.23
C ARG A 25 -10.36 2.22 -9.39
N ARG A 26 -11.06 3.27 -8.98
CA ARG A 26 -10.51 4.31 -8.10
C ARG A 26 -10.13 3.73 -6.75
N GLU A 27 -11.01 2.94 -6.15
CA GLU A 27 -10.76 2.23 -4.90
C GLU A 27 -9.56 1.28 -5.00
N ALA A 28 -9.50 0.45 -6.03
CA ALA A 28 -8.37 -0.46 -6.26
C ALA A 28 -7.04 0.29 -6.41
N ARG A 29 -7.02 1.44 -7.10
CA ARG A 29 -5.83 2.28 -7.23
C ARG A 29 -5.39 2.88 -5.89
N MET A 30 -6.34 3.29 -5.05
CA MET A 30 -6.03 3.78 -3.70
C MET A 30 -5.39 2.67 -2.85
N VAL A 31 -5.95 1.46 -2.86
CA VAL A 31 -5.38 0.31 -2.13
C VAL A 31 -3.98 -0.04 -2.65
N VAL A 32 -3.76 -0.06 -3.96
CA VAL A 32 -2.43 -0.31 -4.53
C VAL A 32 -1.44 0.78 -4.15
N ALA A 33 -1.86 2.05 -4.17
CA ALA A 33 -1.03 3.16 -3.74
C ALA A 33 -0.69 3.06 -2.24
N ASP A 34 -1.65 2.68 -1.41
CA ASP A 34 -1.49 2.47 0.03
C ASP A 34 -0.50 1.32 0.32
N VAL A 35 -0.66 0.18 -0.36
CA VAL A 35 0.25 -0.97 -0.26
C VAL A 35 1.66 -0.63 -0.77
N ALA A 36 1.77 0.10 -1.88
CA ALA A 36 3.06 0.54 -2.41
C ALA A 36 3.74 1.53 -1.47
N HIS A 37 2.98 2.44 -0.86
CA HIS A 37 3.47 3.41 0.11
C HIS A 37 3.83 2.76 1.46
N HIS A 38 3.12 1.71 1.85
CA HIS A 38 3.38 0.91 3.04
C HIS A 38 4.25 -0.32 2.78
N SER A 39 4.89 -0.42 1.60
CA SER A 39 5.81 -1.52 1.27
C SER A 39 6.93 -1.65 2.31
N ASP A 40 7.35 -0.53 2.90
CA ASP A 40 8.31 -0.51 3.99
C ASP A 40 7.83 -1.27 5.24
N TYR A 41 6.52 -1.42 5.49
CA TYR A 41 6.01 -2.17 6.64
C TYR A 41 6.28 -3.67 6.51
N LEU A 42 5.96 -4.27 5.35
CA LEU A 42 6.19 -5.69 5.10
C LEU A 42 7.69 -5.99 5.06
N VAL A 43 8.48 -5.11 4.44
CA VAL A 43 9.94 -5.24 4.42
C VAL A 43 10.51 -5.13 5.85
N ARG A 44 10.05 -4.17 6.66
CA ARG A 44 10.44 -4.08 8.08
C ARG A 44 10.06 -5.31 8.88
N LEU A 45 8.89 -5.88 8.64
CA LEU A 45 8.45 -7.10 9.33
C LEU A 45 9.36 -8.27 8.97
N ALA A 46 9.66 -8.45 7.67
CA ALA A 46 10.58 -9.48 7.21
C ALA A 46 11.97 -9.30 7.83
N CYS A 47 12.51 -8.08 7.84
CA CYS A 47 13.80 -7.82 8.50
C CYS A 47 13.75 -8.14 9.99
N LYS A 48 12.69 -7.77 10.73
CA LYS A 48 12.55 -8.13 12.15
C LYS A 48 12.56 -9.63 12.39
N VAL A 49 11.88 -10.40 11.52
CA VAL A 49 11.91 -11.86 11.57
C VAL A 49 13.31 -12.38 11.30
N LEU A 50 14.02 -11.87 10.28
CA LEU A 50 15.40 -12.27 9.97
C LEU A 50 16.39 -11.91 11.07
N VAL A 51 16.24 -10.77 11.74
CA VAL A 51 17.08 -10.41 12.89
C VAL A 51 16.92 -11.41 14.05
N GLN A 52 15.69 -11.89 14.28
CA GLN A 52 15.40 -12.84 15.36
C GLN A 52 15.71 -14.29 15.00
N HIS A 53 15.51 -14.67 13.74
CA HIS A 53 15.45 -16.08 13.32
C HIS A 53 16.34 -16.43 12.13
N GLY A 54 17.11 -15.48 11.58
CA GLY A 54 18.01 -15.72 10.46
C GLY A 54 19.01 -16.84 10.77
N GLU A 55 19.40 -17.61 9.76
CA GLU A 55 20.24 -18.80 9.98
C GLU A 55 21.69 -18.42 10.28
N THR A 56 22.19 -17.40 9.60
CA THR A 56 23.59 -16.94 9.72
C THR A 56 23.71 -15.63 10.47
N PHE A 57 24.91 -15.37 10.96
CA PHE A 57 25.22 -14.07 11.57
C PHE A 57 25.20 -12.95 10.52
N GLU A 58 25.71 -13.19 9.30
CA GLU A 58 25.70 -12.18 8.25
C GLU A 58 24.27 -11.78 7.87
N GLU A 59 23.36 -12.74 7.72
CA GLU A 59 21.96 -12.48 7.37
C GLU A 59 21.26 -11.62 8.44
N ARG A 60 21.53 -11.91 9.72
CA ARG A 60 20.97 -11.13 10.84
C ARG A 60 21.52 -9.71 10.85
N GLU A 61 22.83 -9.53 10.65
CA GLU A 61 23.44 -8.20 10.62
C GLU A 61 22.99 -7.38 9.42
N ASP A 62 22.92 -7.99 8.23
CA ASP A 62 22.40 -7.33 7.01
C ASP A 62 20.94 -6.88 7.22
N ALA A 63 20.10 -7.71 7.84
CA ALA A 63 18.73 -7.34 8.18
C ALA A 63 18.65 -6.19 9.20
N ARG A 64 19.57 -6.12 10.18
CA ARG A 64 19.66 -4.98 11.12
C ARG A 64 20.07 -3.70 10.42
N ILE A 65 21.06 -3.76 9.53
CA ILE A 65 21.52 -2.60 8.76
C ILE A 65 20.38 -2.08 7.87
N LEU A 66 19.67 -2.99 7.19
CA LEU A 66 18.55 -2.63 6.34
C LEU A 66 17.40 -1.98 7.13
N LEU A 67 17.10 -2.45 8.35
CA LEU A 67 16.12 -1.80 9.23
C LEU A 67 16.48 -0.33 9.52
N VAL A 68 17.74 -0.04 9.82
CA VAL A 68 18.21 1.34 10.06
C VAL A 68 18.00 2.21 8.82
N VAL A 69 18.30 1.69 7.63
CA VAL A 69 18.11 2.42 6.36
C VAL A 69 16.62 2.68 6.09
N LEU A 70 15.75 1.70 6.32
CA LEU A 70 14.30 1.84 6.13
C LEU A 70 13.66 2.85 7.09
N ASP A 71 14.12 2.87 8.35
CA ASP A 71 13.65 3.82 9.35
C ASP A 71 14.13 5.25 9.06
N ALA A 72 15.36 5.40 8.57
CA ALA A 72 15.87 6.70 8.12
C ALA A 72 15.15 7.23 6.87
N LYS A 73 14.66 6.34 5.99
CA LYS A 73 13.95 6.72 4.75
C LYS A 73 12.51 7.14 4.97
N THR A 74 11.89 6.79 6.10
CA THR A 74 10.49 7.14 6.40
C THR A 74 10.42 8.59 6.90
N PRO A 75 10.03 9.57 6.08
CA PRO A 75 9.93 10.95 6.51
C PRO A 75 8.60 11.10 7.25
N GLY A 76 8.60 10.95 8.58
CA GLY A 76 7.41 11.26 9.37
C GLY A 76 7.19 10.48 10.66
N ARG A 77 7.97 9.45 10.97
CA ARG A 77 7.89 8.77 12.28
C ARG A 77 8.93 9.32 13.24
N LEU A 78 8.83 10.62 13.54
CA LEU A 78 9.42 11.12 14.78
C LEU A 78 8.80 10.32 15.94
N PRO A 79 9.60 9.82 16.90
CA PRO A 79 9.05 9.21 18.10
C PRO A 79 8.13 10.24 18.77
N ALA A 80 6.90 9.83 19.10
CA ALA A 80 6.03 10.66 19.92
C ALA A 80 6.81 11.02 21.20
N PRO A 81 6.86 12.31 21.60
CA PRO A 81 7.57 12.69 22.81
C PRO A 81 6.92 11.94 23.97
N ASP A 82 7.79 11.28 24.72
CA ASP A 82 7.46 10.54 25.92
C ASP A 82 6.56 11.39 26.82
N ARG A 83 5.38 10.86 27.16
CA ARG A 83 4.50 11.49 28.15
C ARG A 83 4.97 11.05 29.53
N GLU A 84 6.23 11.31 29.84
CA GLU A 84 6.70 11.32 31.21
C GLU A 84 6.34 12.67 31.83
N GLY A 85 5.55 12.62 32.91
CA GLY A 85 5.28 13.78 33.75
C GLY A 85 3.83 14.26 33.75
N ARG A 86 2.93 13.48 34.36
CA ARG A 86 1.84 14.07 35.13
C ARG A 86 1.68 13.31 36.44
N SER A 87 2.42 13.77 37.44
CA SER A 87 2.05 13.64 38.85
C SER A 87 0.70 14.32 39.11
#